data_AF-A0A9Q0QIW8-F1
#
_entry.id   AF-A0A9Q0QIW8-F1
#
_cell.length_a   1.000
_cell.length_b   1.000
_cell.length_c   1.000
_cell.angle_alpha   90.00
_cell.angle_beta   90.00
_cell.angle_gamma   90.00
#
_symmetry.space_group_name_H-M   'P 1'
#
loop_
_entity.id
_entity.type
_entity.pdbx_description
1 polymer ?
#
loop_
_entity_poly.entity_id
_entity_poly.type
_entity_poly.pdbx_seq_one_letter_code
_entity_poly.pdbx_strand_id
1 'polypeptide(L)'
;MESILERYERCSYQEQQLVPNGSEHQESWSLDHPKLMARVEILQRNLRNYTGQELDSLNLKELQYLEQQIDTALKRIRSRKSQLLHESLNELRKK
;
A
#
# COMPACT_ATOMS: atom_id res chain seq x y z
N MET A 1 -35.79 -17.34 -4.96
CA MET A 1 -34.57 -16.51 -5.02
C MET A 1 -34.91 -15.11 -5.50
N GLU A 2 -35.72 -14.99 -6.56
CA GLU A 2 -36.27 -13.71 -7.07
C GLU A 2 -36.97 -12.87 -5.99
N SER A 3 -37.82 -13.48 -5.15
CA SER A 3 -38.52 -12.78 -4.07
C SER A 3 -37.60 -12.23 -2.96
N ILE A 4 -36.40 -12.81 -2.80
CA ILE A 4 -35.40 -12.32 -1.85
C ILE A 4 -34.65 -11.14 -2.45
N LEU A 5 -34.30 -11.23 -3.74
CA LEU A 5 -33.65 -10.17 -4.49
C LEU A 5 -34.53 -8.93 -4.58
N GLU A 6 -35.81 -9.10 -4.92
CA GLU A 6 -36.80 -8.03 -5.05
C GLU A 6 -37.06 -7.30 -3.72
N ARG A 7 -37.01 -8.03 -2.60
CA ARG A 7 -37.11 -7.46 -1.26
C ARG A 7 -35.86 -6.67 -0.89
N TYR A 8 -34.69 -7.18 -1.26
CA TYR A 8 -33.41 -6.52 -1.03
C TYR A 8 -33.30 -5.23 -1.85
N GLU A 9 -33.75 -5.26 -3.11
CA GLU A 9 -33.82 -4.10 -4.00
C GLU A 9 -34.73 -3.02 -3.44
N ARG A 10 -35.94 -3.38 -2.98
CA ARG A 10 -36.85 -2.42 -2.34
C ARG A 10 -36.26 -1.79 -1.08
N CYS A 11 -35.60 -2.57 -0.23
CA CYS A 11 -34.98 -2.05 0.99
C CYS A 11 -33.79 -1.15 0.67
N SER A 12 -32.93 -1.54 -0.27
CA SER A 12 -31.77 -0.75 -0.72
C SER A 12 -32.19 0.58 -1.36
N TYR A 13 -33.24 0.57 -2.17
CA TYR A 13 -33.76 1.77 -2.83
C TYR A 13 -34.45 2.74 -1.85
N GLN A 14 -35.01 2.22 -0.75
CA GLN A 14 -35.55 3.04 0.35
C GLN A 14 -34.43 3.63 1.21
N GLU A 15 -33.35 2.88 1.45
CA GLU A 15 -32.19 3.32 2.20
C GLU A 15 -31.42 4.43 1.46
N GLN A 16 -31.29 4.34 0.14
CA GLN A 16 -30.70 5.37 -0.71
C GLN A 16 -31.50 6.68 -0.76
N GLN A 17 -32.83 6.62 -0.63
CA GLN A 17 -33.68 7.82 -0.62
C GLN A 17 -33.71 8.54 0.74
N LEU A 18 -33.41 7.84 1.84
CA LEU A 18 -33.41 8.42 3.19
C LEU A 18 -32.08 9.07 3.59
N VAL A 19 -31.01 8.84 2.83
CA VAL A 19 -29.71 9.45 3.07
C VAL A 19 -29.39 10.40 1.90
N PRO A 20 -29.66 11.71 2.01
CA PRO A 20 -29.38 12.68 0.95
C PRO A 20 -27.89 12.74 0.56
N ASN A 21 -27.00 12.29 1.45
CA ASN A 21 -25.53 12.22 1.24
C ASN A 21 -25.01 10.77 1.07
N GLY A 22 -25.89 9.77 1.01
CA GLY A 22 -25.49 8.35 0.95
C GLY A 22 -24.93 7.98 -0.42
N SER A 23 -25.46 8.59 -1.47
CA SER A 23 -24.99 8.45 -2.85
C SER A 23 -23.59 9.01 -3.06
N GLU A 24 -23.28 10.19 -2.51
CA GLU A 24 -21.94 10.80 -2.62
C GLU A 24 -20.88 9.92 -1.93
N HIS A 25 -21.19 9.38 -0.75
CA HIS A 25 -20.28 8.44 -0.08
C HIS A 25 -20.15 7.13 -0.87
N GLN A 26 -21.24 6.56 -1.38
CA GLN A 26 -21.21 5.31 -2.14
C GLN A 26 -20.50 5.45 -3.50
N GLU A 27 -20.68 6.57 -4.21
CA GLU A 27 -19.94 6.92 -5.42
C GLU A 27 -18.47 7.26 -5.14
N SER A 28 -18.19 7.96 -4.04
CA SER A 28 -16.81 8.18 -3.58
C SER A 28 -16.13 6.85 -3.27
N TRP A 29 -16.79 5.93 -2.57
CA TRP A 29 -16.25 4.59 -2.31
C TRP A 29 -16.04 3.77 -3.58
N SER A 30 -16.95 3.86 -4.56
CA SER A 30 -16.83 3.13 -5.82
C SER A 30 -15.68 3.64 -6.70
N LEU A 31 -15.30 4.92 -6.57
CA LEU A 31 -14.15 5.53 -7.25
C LEU A 31 -12.83 5.37 -6.47
N ASP A 32 -12.88 5.55 -5.16
CA ASP A 32 -11.70 5.52 -4.30
C ASP A 32 -11.19 4.11 -4.06
N HIS A 33 -12.08 3.12 -4.02
CA HIS A 33 -11.70 1.73 -3.81
C HIS A 33 -10.83 1.17 -4.95
N PRO A 34 -11.19 1.25 -6.24
CA PRO A 34 -10.32 0.82 -7.35
C PRO A 34 -8.98 1.56 -7.36
N LYS A 35 -8.98 2.86 -7.06
CA LYS A 35 -7.76 3.67 -6.99
C LYS A 35 -6.83 3.18 -5.87
N LEU A 36 -7.39 2.86 -4.71
CA LEU A 36 -6.65 2.29 -3.59
C LEU A 36 -6.12 0.89 -3.95
N MET A 37 -6.93 0.05 -4.57
CA MET A 37 -6.54 -1.29 -5.01
C MET A 37 -5.38 -1.25 -6.01
N ALA A 38 -5.45 -0.39 -7.03
CA ALA A 38 -4.35 -0.19 -7.98
C ALA A 38 -3.05 0.25 -7.27
N ARG A 39 -3.16 1.12 -6.24
CA ARG A 39 -2.00 1.52 -5.43
C ARG A 39 -1.42 0.36 -4.63
N VAL A 40 -2.26 -0.49 -4.04
CA VAL A 40 -1.84 -1.70 -3.33
C VAL A 40 -1.11 -2.66 -4.27
N GLU A 41 -1.65 -2.90 -5.46
CA GLU A 41 -1.03 -3.77 -6.46
C GLU A 41 0.36 -3.28 -6.88
N ILE A 42 0.51 -1.98 -7.13
CA ILE A 42 1.81 -1.36 -7.44
C ILE A 42 2.77 -1.56 -6.28
N LEU A 43 2.34 -1.33 -5.03
CA LEU A 43 3.19 -1.52 -3.85
C LEU A 43 3.62 -2.98 -3.67
N GLN A 44 2.71 -3.93 -3.88
CA GLN A 44 3.02 -5.36 -3.81
C GLN A 44 4.00 -5.77 -4.90
N ARG A 45 3.81 -5.28 -6.14
CA ARG A 45 4.76 -5.50 -7.24
C ARG A 45 6.14 -4.93 -6.92
N ASN A 46 6.20 -3.71 -6.40
CA ASN A 46 7.46 -3.10 -6.00
C ASN A 46 8.14 -3.91 -4.90
N LEU A 47 7.40 -4.42 -3.91
CA LEU A 47 7.95 -5.28 -2.87
C LEU A 47 8.58 -6.55 -3.47
N ARG A 48 7.90 -7.21 -4.41
CA ARG A 48 8.43 -8.37 -5.13
C ARG A 48 9.70 -8.01 -5.91
N ASN A 49 9.72 -6.88 -6.59
CA ASN A 49 10.91 -6.41 -7.28
C ASN A 49 12.07 -6.16 -6.30
N TYR A 50 11.81 -5.53 -5.15
CA TYR A 50 12.84 -5.29 -4.12
C TYR A 50 13.38 -6.59 -3.51
N THR A 51 12.60 -7.67 -3.48
CA THR A 51 13.04 -9.00 -3.05
C THR A 51 13.64 -9.85 -4.18
N GLY A 52 13.78 -9.28 -5.38
CA GLY A 52 14.41 -9.95 -6.53
C GLY A 52 13.48 -10.86 -7.33
N GLN A 53 12.16 -10.69 -7.20
CA GLN A 53 11.14 -11.45 -7.91
C GLN A 53 10.57 -10.66 -9.09
N GLU A 54 10.03 -11.35 -10.11
CA GLU A 54 9.34 -10.75 -11.28
C GLU A 54 10.16 -9.69 -12.07
N LEU A 55 11.50 -9.79 -12.02
CA LEU A 55 12.41 -8.83 -12.64
C LEU A 55 12.42 -8.86 -14.17
N ASP A 56 11.99 -9.98 -14.79
CA ASP A 56 11.98 -10.15 -16.25
C ASP A 56 11.09 -9.11 -16.97
N SER A 57 10.15 -8.52 -16.24
CA SER A 57 9.26 -7.47 -16.74
C SER A 57 9.88 -6.08 -16.77
N LEU A 58 11.06 -5.91 -16.16
CA LEU A 58 11.75 -4.62 -16.03
C LEU A 58 12.78 -4.46 -17.14
N ASN A 59 12.88 -3.25 -17.68
CA ASN A 59 13.96 -2.90 -18.60
C ASN A 59 15.27 -2.59 -17.85
N LEU A 60 16.38 -2.49 -18.58
CA LEU A 60 17.70 -2.24 -18.00
C LEU A 60 17.76 -0.97 -17.14
N LYS A 61 17.10 0.11 -17.56
CA LYS A 61 17.08 1.38 -16.83
C LYS A 61 16.31 1.25 -15.51
N GLU A 62 15.19 0.53 -15.52
CA GLU A 62 14.40 0.24 -14.32
C GLU A 62 15.17 -0.66 -13.35
N LEU A 63 15.91 -1.65 -13.85
CA LEU A 63 16.78 -2.50 -13.03
C LEU A 63 17.92 -1.71 -12.38
N GLN A 64 18.57 -0.81 -13.12
CA GLN A 64 19.59 0.09 -12.56
C GLN A 64 19.02 1.02 -11.49
N TYR A 65 17.83 1.57 -11.72
CA TYR A 65 17.14 2.38 -10.73
C TYR A 65 16.80 1.58 -9.47
N LEU A 66 16.28 0.36 -9.64
CA LEU A 66 15.98 -0.56 -8.54
C LEU A 66 17.22 -0.88 -7.70
N GLU A 67 18.34 -1.20 -8.35
CA GLU A 67 19.64 -1.45 -7.71
C GLU A 67 20.10 -0.24 -6.88
N GLN A 68 20.10 0.96 -7.48
CA GLN A 68 20.49 2.19 -6.78
C GLN A 68 19.59 2.49 -5.58
N GLN A 69 18.28 2.24 -5.71
CA GLN A 69 17.33 2.43 -4.64
C GLN A 69 17.61 1.47 -3.46
N ILE A 70 17.88 0.21 -3.76
CA ILE A 70 18.22 -0.81 -2.75
C ILE A 70 19.55 -0.48 -2.06
N ASP A 71 20.60 -0.15 -2.81
CA ASP A 71 21.90 0.22 -2.24
C ASP A 71 21.81 1.44 -1.32
N THR A 72 21.08 2.48 -1.75
CA THR A 72 20.85 3.69 -0.95
C THR A 72 20.09 3.38 0.34
N ALA A 73 19.05 2.56 0.27
CA ALA A 73 18.28 2.14 1.44
C ALA A 73 19.15 1.33 2.42
N LEU A 74 19.95 0.39 1.92
CA LEU A 74 20.87 -0.41 2.73
C LEU A 74 21.92 0.45 3.43
N LYS A 75 22.51 1.43 2.73
CA LYS A 75 23.45 2.39 3.33
C LYS A 75 22.81 3.15 4.49
N ARG A 76 21.58 3.64 4.32
CA ARG A 76 20.82 4.34 5.38
C ARG A 76 20.55 3.42 6.58
N ILE A 77 20.09 2.19 6.34
CA ILE A 77 19.80 1.21 7.41
C ILE A 77 21.07 0.87 8.19
N ARG A 78 22.18 0.58 7.50
CA ARG A 78 23.47 0.27 8.13
C ARG A 78 23.99 1.45 8.95
N SER A 79 23.91 2.67 8.40
CA SER A 79 24.30 3.89 9.11
C SER A 79 23.48 4.08 10.40
N ARG A 80 22.14 3.96 10.32
CA ARG A 80 21.27 4.07 11.49
C ARG A 80 21.56 3.00 12.53
N LYS A 81 21.78 1.75 12.10
CA LYS A 81 22.15 0.65 13.01
C LYS A 81 23.48 0.93 13.70
N SER A 82 24.47 1.44 12.98
CA SER A 82 25.77 1.82 13.54
C SER A 82 25.66 2.95 14.55
N GLN A 83 24.84 3.97 14.26
CA GLN A 83 24.59 5.07 15.20
C GLN A 83 23.96 4.57 16.50
N LEU A 84 22.91 3.76 16.42
CA LEU A 84 22.23 3.19 17.58
C LEU A 84 23.16 2.30 18.43
N LEU A 85 24.02 1.51 17.79
CA LEU A 85 25.02 0.71 18.50
C LEU A 85 26.04 1.59 19.22
N HIS A 86 26.50 2.67 18.58
CA HIS A 86 27.43 3.60 19.19
C HIS A 86 26.80 4.34 20.38
N GLU A 87 25.55 4.78 20.25
CA GLU A 87 24.77 5.35 21.34
C GLU A 87 24.67 4.36 22.52
N SER A 88 24.32 3.10 22.26
CA SER A 88 24.24 2.06 23.29
C SER A 88 25.58 1.81 23.99
N LEU A 89 26.70 1.79 23.25
CA LEU A 89 28.04 1.64 23.83
C LEU A 89 28.41 2.83 24.72
N ASN A 90 28.08 4.05 24.30
CA ASN A 90 28.37 5.24 25.08
C ASN A 90 27.56 5.27 26.38
N GLU A 91 26.29 4.86 26.35
CA GLU A 91 25.46 4.76 27.55
C GLU A 91 25.97 3.67 28.51
N LEU A 92 26.45 2.54 27.98
CA LEU A 92 27.08 1.50 28.81
C LEU A 92 28.41 1.96 29.43
N ARG A 93 29.20 2.79 28.74
CA ARG A 93 30.46 3.33 29.27
C ARG A 93 30.29 4.43 30.31
N LYS A 94 29.14 5.11 30.32
CA LYS A 94 28.82 6.18 31.29
C LYS A 94 28.23 5.64 32.60
N LYS A 95 27.74 4.39 32.60
CA LYS A 95 27.37 3.65 33.81
C LYS A 95 28.60 3.04 34.45
#